data_AF-A0A972R5T1-F1
#
_entry.id   AF-A0A972R5T1-F1
#
_cell.length_a   1.000
_cell.length_b   1.000
_cell.length_c   1.000
_cell.angle_alpha   90.00
_cell.angle_beta   90.00
_cell.angle_gamma   90.00
#
_symmetry.space_group_name_H-M   'P 1'
#
loop_
_entity.id
_entity.type
_entity.pdbx_description
1 polymer ?
#
loop_
_entity_poly.entity_id
_entity_poly.type
_entity_poly.pdbx_seq_one_letter_code
_entity_poly.pdbx_strand_id
1 'polypeptide(L)'
;MPKPGPRTTYKYSEEFKATAVRLSKIPGVSVKDVAESLYIHPFMLSRWRKQKREGIIVTKGKEVNKAVAAELKALRRIKKDYERLKIENDLLKKAIEFTSNRKQKFSNSLTTTKKNTKWL
;
A
#
# COMPACT_ATOMS: atom_id res chain seq x y z
N MET A 1 -0.88 -23.75 -5.47
CA MET A 1 -0.84 -23.60 -4.00
C MET A 1 0.00 -22.39 -3.63
N PRO A 2 -0.40 -21.54 -2.67
CA PRO A 2 0.44 -20.45 -2.21
C PRO A 2 1.71 -21.02 -1.54
N LYS A 3 2.87 -20.45 -1.87
CA LYS A 3 4.17 -20.88 -1.32
C LYS A 3 4.20 -20.60 0.19
N PRO A 4 4.72 -21.51 1.04
CA PRO A 4 4.91 -21.21 2.45
C PRO A 4 5.86 -20.01 2.56
N GLY A 5 5.47 -19.02 3.37
CA GLY A 5 6.30 -17.84 3.63
C GLY A 5 7.65 -18.21 4.25
N PRO A 6 8.58 -17.23 4.37
CA PRO A 6 9.89 -17.45 4.97
C PRO A 6 9.76 -18.18 6.31
N ARG A 7 10.53 -19.25 6.52
CA ARG A 7 10.49 -20.04 7.76
C ARG A 7 10.79 -19.12 8.94
N THR A 8 9.83 -18.99 9.87
CA THR A 8 10.04 -18.28 11.12
C THR A 8 11.17 -18.99 11.88
N THR A 9 12.29 -18.31 12.10
CA THR A 9 13.41 -18.83 12.91
C THR A 9 12.91 -19.26 14.28
N TYR A 10 13.34 -20.42 14.78
CA TYR A 10 12.91 -20.95 16.09
C TYR A 10 13.19 -19.96 17.24
N LYS A 11 14.24 -19.15 17.13
CA LYS A 11 14.58 -18.12 18.11
C LYS A 11 15.08 -16.85 17.40
N TYR A 12 14.40 -15.73 17.65
CA TYR A 12 14.84 -14.41 17.18
C TYR A 12 15.90 -13.84 18.11
N SER A 13 16.90 -13.16 17.54
CA SER A 13 17.93 -12.46 18.31
C SER A 13 17.33 -11.27 19.07
N GLU A 14 17.94 -10.88 20.20
CA GLU A 14 17.49 -9.73 20.99
C GLU A 14 17.61 -8.42 20.20
N GLU A 15 18.64 -8.26 19.37
CA GLU A 15 18.78 -7.11 18.47
C GLU A 15 17.60 -7.02 17.47
N PHE A 16 17.17 -8.16 16.91
CA PHE A 16 16.03 -8.20 16.00
C PHE A 16 14.74 -7.79 16.70
N LYS A 17 14.46 -8.37 17.87
CA LYS A 17 13.26 -8.03 18.66
C LYS A 17 13.23 -6.57 19.05
N ALA A 18 14.36 -6.01 19.48
CA ALA A 18 14.44 -4.61 19.88
C ALA A 18 14.24 -3.64 18.71
N THR A 19 14.77 -3.99 17.53
CA THR A 19 14.57 -3.24 16.29
C THR A 19 13.10 -3.27 15.88
N ALA A 20 12.48 -4.46 15.88
CA ALA A 20 11.04 -4.62 15.59
C ALA A 20 10.17 -3.78 16.53
N VAL A 21 10.45 -3.80 17.85
CA VAL A 21 9.74 -2.99 18.82
C VAL A 21 9.96 -1.49 18.57
N ARG A 22 11.16 -1.08 18.15
CA ARG A 22 11.44 0.33 17.83
C ARG A 22 10.69 0.82 16.60
N LEU A 23 10.64 0.01 15.55
CA LEU A 23 9.83 0.28 14.35
C LEU A 23 8.34 0.44 14.71
N SER A 24 7.83 -0.39 15.62
CA SER A 24 6.44 -0.32 16.10
C SER A 24 6.10 0.94 16.91
N LYS A 25 7.10 1.69 17.39
CA LYS A 25 6.89 2.94 18.14
C LYS A 25 6.90 4.19 17.26
N ILE A 26 7.18 4.06 15.97
CA ILE A 26 7.17 5.20 15.03
C ILE A 26 5.73 5.71 14.90
N PRO A 27 5.47 7.02 15.06
CA PRO A 27 4.11 7.56 14.96
C PRO A 27 3.52 7.29 13.57
N GLY A 28 2.25 6.86 13.55
CA GLY A 28 1.53 6.52 12.31
C GLY A 28 1.88 5.15 11.70
N VAL A 29 2.60 4.29 12.42
CA VAL A 29 2.89 2.92 12.00
C VAL A 29 2.09 1.93 12.85
N SER A 30 1.31 1.06 12.23
CA SER A 30 0.57 0.03 12.96
C SER A 30 1.47 -1.17 13.29
N VAL A 31 1.14 -1.89 14.36
CA VAL A 31 1.82 -3.14 14.74
C VAL A 31 1.69 -4.19 13.63
N LYS A 32 0.54 -4.21 12.94
CA LYS A 32 0.27 -5.15 11.84
C LYS A 32 1.23 -4.92 10.67
N ASP A 33 1.40 -3.67 10.25
CA ASP A 33 2.26 -3.32 9.11
C ASP A 33 3.72 -3.68 9.36
N VAL A 34 4.21 -3.45 10.59
CA VAL A 34 5.57 -3.82 10.98
C VAL A 34 5.74 -5.34 10.99
N ALA A 35 4.77 -6.05 11.57
CA ALA A 35 4.82 -7.50 11.65
C ALA A 35 4.81 -8.14 10.25
N GLU A 36 3.97 -7.64 9.35
CA GLU A 36 3.91 -8.06 7.95
C GLU A 36 5.22 -7.79 7.22
N SER A 37 5.81 -6.60 7.40
CA SER A 37 7.10 -6.26 6.79
C SER A 37 8.28 -7.13 7.27
N LEU A 38 8.21 -7.63 8.50
CA LEU A 38 9.22 -8.47 9.13
C LEU A 38 8.91 -9.96 8.98
N TYR A 39 7.82 -10.32 8.30
CA TYR A 39 7.32 -11.70 8.17
C TYR A 39 7.18 -12.42 9.52
N ILE A 40 6.63 -11.72 10.52
CA ILE A 40 6.32 -12.25 11.85
C ILE A 40 4.83 -12.13 12.16
N HIS A 41 4.34 -12.95 13.09
CA HIS A 41 2.95 -12.82 13.54
C HIS A 41 2.78 -11.56 14.41
N PRO A 42 1.73 -10.72 14.21
CA PRO A 42 1.51 -9.49 14.99
C PRO A 42 1.51 -9.70 16.51
N PHE A 43 1.01 -10.85 16.97
CA PHE A 43 1.05 -11.26 18.38
C PHE A 43 2.47 -11.26 18.97
N MET A 44 3.46 -11.73 18.20
CA MET A 44 4.86 -11.75 18.66
C MET A 44 5.37 -10.34 18.92
N LEU A 45 5.06 -9.40 18.02
CA LEU A 45 5.47 -8.01 18.17
C LEU A 45 4.80 -7.36 19.38
N SER A 46 3.52 -7.63 19.62
CA SER A 46 2.82 -7.22 20.86
C SER A 46 3.49 -7.80 22.11
N ARG A 47 3.86 -9.08 22.09
CA ARG A 47 4.61 -9.73 23.19
C ARG A 47 5.96 -9.06 23.43
N TRP A 48 6.73 -8.76 22.38
CA TRP A 48 8.02 -8.08 22.51
C TRP A 48 7.88 -6.65 23.02
N ARG A 49 6.81 -5.92 22.67
CA ARG A 49 6.51 -4.61 23.26
C ARG A 49 6.32 -4.69 24.78
N LYS A 50 5.62 -5.72 25.25
CA LYS A 50 5.44 -6.01 26.68
C LYS A 50 6.78 -6.35 27.35
N GLN A 51 7.54 -7.28 26.77
CA GLN A 51 8.87 -7.67 27.27
C GLN A 51 9.85 -6.50 27.35
N LYS A 52 9.79 -5.54 26.41
CA LYS A 52 10.60 -4.32 26.48
C LYS A 52 10.18 -3.40 27.63
N ARG A 53 8.88 -3.32 27.95
CA ARG A 53 8.37 -2.54 29.09
C ARG A 53 8.79 -3.16 30.41
N GLU A 54 8.84 -4.49 30.47
CA GLU A 54 9.27 -5.29 31.62
C GLU A 54 10.80 -5.36 31.77
N GLY A 55 11.56 -4.69 30.90
CA GLY A 55 13.03 -4.68 30.97
C GLY A 55 13.71 -5.99 30.57
N ILE A 56 12.98 -6.93 29.96
CA ILE A 56 13.52 -8.24 29.52
C ILE A 56 14.32 -8.08 28.23
N ILE A 57 13.83 -7.26 27.29
CA ILE A 57 14.54 -6.93 26.04
C ILE A 57 15.34 -5.65 26.29
N VAL A 58 16.60 -5.82 26.71
CA VAL A 58 17.55 -4.73 26.90
C VAL A 58 18.51 -4.70 25.72
N THR A 59 18.38 -3.71 24.85
CA THR A 59 19.44 -3.41 23.87
C THR A 59 20.05 -2.07 24.20
N LYS A 60 21.37 -2.04 24.41
CA LYS A 60 22.17 -0.81 24.32
C LYS A 60 21.80 -0.14 23.00
N GLY A 61 21.33 1.10 23.07
CA GLY A 61 20.74 1.79 21.94
C GLY A 61 21.73 1.96 20.79
N LYS A 62 21.74 1.04 19.81
CA LYS A 62 22.16 1.39 18.45
C LYS A 62 21.16 2.40 17.96
N GLU A 63 21.52 3.68 17.87
CA GLU A 63 20.66 4.71 17.31
C GLU A 63 20.21 4.32 15.90
N VAL A 64 18.92 4.50 15.59
CA VAL A 64 18.49 4.38 14.19
C VAL A 64 19.11 5.55 13.46
N ASN A 65 19.93 5.26 12.45
CA ASN A 65 20.56 6.28 11.64
C ASN A 65 19.49 7.24 11.10
N LYS A 66 19.53 8.51 11.52
CA LYS A 66 18.50 9.52 11.23
C LYS A 66 18.29 9.70 9.72
N ALA A 67 19.32 9.46 8.92
CA ALA A 67 19.25 9.48 7.45
C ALA A 67 18.26 8.42 6.92
N VAL A 68 18.38 7.18 7.38
CA VAL A 68 17.51 6.06 6.97
C VAL A 68 16.04 6.34 7.34
N ALA A 69 15.80 6.96 8.50
CA ALA A 69 14.45 7.34 8.91
C ALA A 69 13.85 8.43 8.01
N ALA A 70 14.66 9.40 7.56
CA ALA A 70 14.23 10.45 6.64
C ALA A 70 13.89 9.88 5.25
N GLU A 71 14.73 8.99 4.73
CA GLU A 71 14.49 8.29 3.46
C GLU A 71 13.19 7.48 3.48
N LEU A 72 12.95 6.73 4.56
CA LEU A 72 11.73 5.93 4.71
C LEU A 72 10.47 6.81 4.72
N LYS A 73 10.56 8.01 5.31
CA LYS A 73 9.47 9.00 5.33
C LYS A 73 9.23 9.59 3.94
N ALA A 74 10.29 9.86 3.18
CA ALA A 74 10.19 10.35 1.80
C ALA A 74 9.55 9.28 0.88
N LEU A 75 10.02 8.04 0.95
CA LEU A 75 9.45 6.92 0.19
C LEU A 75 7.96 6.72 0.46
N ARG A 76 7.52 6.85 1.72
CA ARG A 76 6.10 6.76 2.07
C ARG A 76 5.25 7.88 1.48
N ARG A 77 5.79 9.10 1.41
CA ARG A 77 5.10 10.24 0.78
C ARG A 77 4.95 10.00 -0.72
N ILE A 78 6.05 9.69 -1.39
CA ILE A 78 6.08 9.41 -2.84
C ILE A 78 5.10 8.29 -3.20
N LYS A 79 5.07 7.20 -2.43
CA LYS A 79 4.14 6.09 -2.67
C LYS A 79 2.67 6.52 -2.54
N LYS A 80 2.33 7.35 -1.55
CA LYS A 80 0.96 7.87 -1.39
C LYS A 80 0.56 8.79 -2.54
N ASP A 81 1.48 9.66 -2.96
CA ASP A 81 1.22 10.59 -4.05
C ASP A 81 1.06 9.85 -5.39
N TYR A 82 1.88 8.81 -5.62
CA TYR A 82 1.75 7.94 -6.78
C TYR A 82 0.39 7.22 -6.85
N GLU A 83 -0.06 6.61 -5.75
CA GLU A 83 -1.37 5.94 -5.72
C GLU A 83 -2.53 6.92 -5.95
N ARG A 84 -2.44 8.14 -5.38
CA ARG A 84 -3.42 9.20 -5.65
C ARG A 84 -3.45 9.55 -7.14
N LEU A 85 -2.29 9.83 -7.73
CA LEU A 85 -2.17 10.25 -9.12
C LEU A 85 -2.65 9.15 -10.07
N LYS A 86 -2.42 7.88 -9.72
CA LYS A 86 -2.93 6.72 -10.47
C LYS A 86 -4.46 6.68 -10.47
N ILE A 87 -5.10 6.88 -9.32
CA ILE A 87 -6.56 6.94 -9.20
C ILE A 87 -7.14 8.09 -10.02
N GLU A 88 -6.53 9.28 -9.93
CA GLU A 88 -6.93 10.46 -10.72
C GLU A 88 -6.80 10.19 -12.22
N ASN A 89 -5.70 9.59 -12.66
CA ASN A 89 -5.48 9.23 -14.06
C ASN A 89 -6.51 8.22 -14.57
N ASP A 90 -6.80 7.18 -13.79
CA ASP A 90 -7.81 6.17 -14.13
C ASP A 90 -9.22 6.78 -14.21
N LEU A 91 -9.55 7.73 -13.33
CA LEU A 91 -10.81 8.47 -13.39
C LEU A 91 -10.90 9.35 -14.65
N LEU A 92 -9.82 10.06 -14.98
CA LEU A 92 -9.75 10.90 -16.18
C LEU A 92 -9.88 10.06 -17.45
N LYS A 93 -9.21 8.90 -17.53
CA LYS A 93 -9.35 7.96 -18.64
C LYS A 93 -10.79 7.50 -18.82
N LYS A 94 -11.45 7.10 -17.74
CA LYS A 94 -12.88 6.70 -17.77
C LYS A 94 -13.78 7.84 -18.24
N ALA A 95 -13.50 9.08 -17.83
CA ALA A 95 -14.25 10.26 -18.29
C ALA A 95 -14.05 10.52 -19.79
N ILE A 96 -12.82 10.39 -20.30
CA ILE A 96 -12.50 10.50 -21.73
C ILE A 96 -13.21 9.39 -22.53
N GLU A 97 -13.19 8.15 -22.04
CA GLU A 97 -13.89 7.02 -22.67
C GLU A 97 -15.40 7.26 -22.71
N PHE A 98 -15.99 7.71 -21.60
CA PHE A 98 -17.43 7.99 -21.50
C PHE A 98 -17.85 9.09 -22.48
N THR A 99 -17.11 10.19 -22.55
CA THR A 99 -17.42 11.32 -23.46
C THR A 99 -17.22 10.93 -24.92
N SER A 100 -16.17 10.17 -25.24
CA SER A 100 -15.90 9.68 -26.59
C SER A 100 -16.98 8.70 -27.08
N ASN A 101 -17.39 7.74 -26.23
CA ASN A 101 -18.47 6.80 -26.54
C ASN A 101 -19.82 7.52 -26.75
N ARG A 102 -20.11 8.53 -25.92
CA ARG A 102 -21.30 9.39 -26.10
C ARG A 102 -21.27 10.10 -27.45
N LYS A 103 -20.14 10.68 -27.85
CA LYS A 103 -19.98 11.36 -29.15
C LYS A 103 -20.24 10.40 -30.33
N GLN A 104 -19.77 9.15 -30.25
CA GLN A 104 -20.02 8.13 -31.28
C GLN A 104 -21.49 7.71 -31.37
N LYS A 105 -22.20 7.58 -30.25
CA LYS A 105 -23.62 7.22 -30.27
C LYS A 105 -24.49 8.30 -30.92
N PHE A 106 -24.18 9.58 -30.70
CA PHE A 106 -24.89 10.69 -31.34
C PHE A 106 -24.59 10.82 -32.84
N SER A 107 -23.40 10.44 -33.32
CA SER A 107 -23.10 10.44 -34.76
C SER A 107 -23.78 9.29 -35.51
N ASN A 108 -23.96 8.13 -34.87
CA ASN A 108 -24.55 6.94 -35.51
C ASN A 108 -26.08 7.04 -35.67
N SER A 109 -26.76 7.94 -34.94
CA SER A 109 -28.21 8.13 -35.05
C SER A 109 -28.64 9.08 -36.18
N LEU A 110 -27.70 9.63 -36.97
CA LEU A 110 -28.01 10.58 -38.04
C LEU A 110 -28.07 9.95 -39.45
N THR A 111 -27.81 8.65 -39.59
CA THR A 111 -27.65 8.01 -40.91
C THR A 111 -28.57 6.82 -41.15
N THR A 112 -29.88 6.93 -40.93
CA THR A 112 -30.86 6.03 -41.57
C THR A 112 -32.25 6.65 -41.61
N THR A 113 -32.49 7.57 -42.55
CA THR A 113 -33.83 7.74 -43.12
C THR A 113 -33.72 8.16 -44.58
N LYS A 114 -33.26 7.22 -45.43
CA LYS A 114 -33.44 7.37 -46.88
C LYS A 114 -34.91 7.05 -47.16
N LYS A 115 -35.74 8.09 -47.18
CA LYS A 115 -37.18 8.01 -47.47
C LYS A 115 -37.35 7.47 -48.89
N ASN A 116 -37.79 6.23 -49.02
CA ASN A 116 -38.17 5.64 -50.31
C ASN A 116 -39.64 5.98 -50.59
N THR A 117 -39.90 7.20 -51.07
CA THR A 117 -41.21 7.58 -51.61
C THR A 117 -41.27 7.16 -53.08
N LYS A 118 -41.85 5.99 -53.35
CA LYS A 118 -42.42 5.67 -54.66
C LYS A 118 -43.92 5.97 -54.60
N TRP A 119 -44.34 7.02 -55.29
CA TRP A 119 -45.75 7.27 -55.60
C TRP A 119 -46.16 6.44 -56.83
N LEU A 120 -47.47 6.18 -56.87
CA LEU A 120 -48.25 5.33 -57.79
C LEU A 120 -47.85 5.39 -59.27
#